data_AF-A0A0U0TBN6-F1
#
_entry.id   AF-A0A0U0TBN6-F1
#
_cell.length_a   1.000
_cell.length_b   1.000
_cell.length_c   1.000
_cell.angle_alpha   90.00
_cell.angle_beta   90.00
_cell.angle_gamma   90.00
#
_symmetry.space_group_name_H-M   'P 1'
#
loop_
_entity.id
_entity.type
_entity.pdbx_description
1 polymer ?
#
loop_
_entity_poly.entity_id
_entity_poly.type
_entity_poly.pdbx_seq_one_letter_code
_entity_poly.pdbx_strand_id
1 'polypeptide(L)'
;MPAGAIADAVTSFRVGRHRAEVVAVADGITYVDDSKATNPHAARASVLAYPRVVWIAGGLLKGASLHAEVAAMASRLVGAVLIGRDRAAVAEALSRHAPDVPVVQVVAGEDTGMPATVEVPVACVLDVAKDDKAGETVGAAVMTAAVAAARRMAQPGDTVLLAPAGASFDQFTGYADRGEAFATAVRAVIR
;
A
#
# COMPACT_ATOMS: atom_id res chain seq x y z
N MET A 1 20.53 33.17 -3.06
CA MET A 1 19.97 32.69 -1.78
C MET A 1 21.12 32.60 -0.77
N PRO A 2 21.08 33.34 0.36
CA PRO A 2 22.12 33.25 1.38
C PRO A 2 22.02 31.94 2.16
N ALA A 3 23.17 31.38 2.57
CA ALA A 3 23.26 30.04 3.17
C ALA A 3 22.46 29.88 4.49
N GLY A 4 22.30 30.95 5.28
CA GLY A 4 21.52 30.93 6.53
C GLY A 4 20.03 30.64 6.30
N ALA A 5 19.46 31.14 5.19
CA ALA A 5 18.06 30.89 4.85
C ALA A 5 17.79 29.43 4.43
N ILE A 6 18.82 28.72 3.97
CA ILE A 6 18.72 27.29 3.63
C ILE A 6 18.79 26.44 4.90
N ALA A 7 19.67 26.79 5.85
CA ALA A 7 19.78 26.08 7.13
C ALA A 7 18.47 26.17 7.95
N ASP A 8 17.86 27.36 8.02
CA ASP A 8 16.59 27.57 8.72
C ASP A 8 15.40 26.89 8.02
N ALA A 9 15.44 26.80 6.69
CA ALA A 9 14.43 26.07 5.93
C ALA A 9 14.52 24.55 6.14
N VAL A 10 15.73 24.01 6.28
CA VAL A 10 15.95 22.57 6.57
C VAL A 10 15.54 22.22 7.99
N THR A 11 15.79 23.08 8.97
CA THR A 11 15.44 22.81 10.38
C THR A 11 13.95 22.97 10.68
N SER A 12 13.24 23.81 9.92
CA SER A 12 11.79 24.00 10.04
C SER A 12 10.96 23.06 9.15
N PHE A 13 11.60 22.31 8.26
CA PHE A 13 10.90 21.41 7.33
C PHE A 13 10.25 20.25 8.09
N ARG A 14 8.94 20.35 8.28
CA ARG A 14 8.13 19.20 8.68
C ARG A 14 7.69 18.45 7.43
N VAL A 15 8.01 17.17 7.39
CA VAL A 15 7.50 16.24 6.38
C VAL A 15 5.96 16.35 6.43
N GLY A 16 5.36 16.86 5.35
CA GLY A 16 3.92 17.09 5.32
C GLY A 16 3.12 15.79 5.41
N ARG A 17 1.89 15.86 5.95
CA ARG A 17 0.95 14.72 6.11
C ARG A 17 0.97 13.75 4.93
N HIS A 18 0.82 12.46 5.22
CA HIS A 18 0.83 11.35 4.24
C HIS A 18 2.18 11.14 3.53
N ARG A 19 3.30 11.55 4.15
CA ARG A 19 4.67 11.20 3.76
C ARG A 19 5.30 10.43 4.91
N ALA A 20 5.31 9.11 4.84
CA ALA A 20 5.79 8.21 5.90
C ALA A 20 5.24 8.56 7.30
N GLU A 21 3.94 8.84 7.38
CA GLU A 21 3.26 9.21 8.63
C GLU A 21 2.91 7.97 9.45
N VAL A 22 3.39 7.89 10.70
CA VAL A 22 2.98 6.81 11.61
C VAL A 22 1.55 7.08 12.08
N VAL A 23 0.62 6.25 11.61
CA VAL A 23 -0.81 6.35 11.92
C VAL A 23 -1.11 5.78 13.30
N ALA A 24 -0.53 4.63 13.62
CA ALA A 24 -0.73 3.94 14.89
C ALA A 24 0.39 2.94 15.17
N VAL A 25 0.53 2.56 16.44
CA VAL A 25 1.31 1.39 16.86
C VAL A 25 0.40 0.55 17.76
N ALA A 26 0.19 -0.71 17.40
CA ALA A 26 -0.68 -1.62 18.14
C ALA A 26 -0.17 -3.06 18.02
N ASP A 27 -0.22 -3.83 19.11
CA ASP A 27 0.29 -5.22 19.19
C ASP A 27 1.73 -5.38 18.69
N GLY A 28 2.56 -4.36 18.88
CA GLY A 28 3.95 -4.31 18.39
C GLY A 28 4.10 -4.08 16.89
N ILE A 29 3.02 -3.79 16.16
CA ILE A 29 3.03 -3.48 14.73
C ILE A 29 2.92 -1.97 14.52
N THR A 30 3.75 -1.44 13.63
CA THR A 30 3.71 -0.02 13.24
C THR A 30 2.92 0.14 11.94
N TYR A 31 1.95 1.05 11.91
CA TYR A 31 1.16 1.37 10.72
C TYR A 31 1.63 2.71 10.15
N VAL A 32 2.04 2.71 8.88
CA VAL A 32 2.62 3.89 8.23
C VAL A 32 1.87 4.22 6.95
N ASP A 33 1.45 5.48 6.84
CA ASP A 33 0.86 6.07 5.64
C ASP A 33 1.91 6.84 4.83
N ASP A 34 2.25 6.29 3.67
CA ASP A 34 2.99 6.96 2.62
C ASP A 34 2.22 6.95 1.29
N SER A 35 0.92 7.24 1.36
CA SER A 35 0.00 7.25 0.20
C SER A 35 0.42 8.22 -0.91
N LYS A 36 1.33 9.15 -0.65
CA LYS A 36 2.01 10.02 -1.64
C LYS A 36 3.10 9.31 -2.45
N ALA A 37 3.51 8.09 -2.09
CA ALA A 37 4.39 7.24 -2.89
C ALA A 37 3.65 6.67 -4.11
N THR A 38 3.23 7.56 -5.02
CA THR A 38 2.41 7.25 -6.21
C THR A 38 3.23 6.84 -7.42
N ASN A 39 4.52 6.51 -7.23
CA ASN A 39 5.41 5.99 -8.26
C ASN A 39 6.31 4.89 -7.69
N PRO A 40 6.83 3.97 -8.54
CA PRO A 40 7.63 2.81 -8.09
C PRO A 40 8.86 3.17 -7.26
N HIS A 41 9.62 4.19 -7.66
CA HIS A 41 10.84 4.59 -6.95
C HIS A 41 10.54 5.12 -5.54
N ALA A 42 9.46 5.90 -5.38
CA ALA A 42 9.02 6.39 -4.08
C ALA A 42 8.57 5.24 -3.18
N ALA A 43 7.80 4.28 -3.72
CA ALA A 43 7.38 3.10 -2.96
C ALA A 43 8.58 2.27 -2.48
N ARG A 44 9.57 2.05 -3.36
CA ARG A 44 10.83 1.39 -2.98
C ARG A 44 11.54 2.13 -1.85
N ALA A 45 11.70 3.44 -1.95
CA ALA A 45 12.37 4.24 -0.92
C ALA A 45 11.66 4.11 0.44
N SER A 46 10.32 4.11 0.42
CA SER A 46 9.49 3.91 1.61
C SER A 46 9.68 2.54 2.23
N VAL A 47 9.61 1.46 1.43
CA VAL A 47 9.80 0.08 1.93
C VAL A 47 11.20 -0.11 2.50
N LEU A 48 12.24 0.43 1.86
CA LEU A 48 13.62 0.31 2.31
C LEU A 48 13.93 1.07 3.62
N ALA A 49 13.06 1.98 4.04
CA ALA A 49 13.20 2.70 5.32
C ALA A 49 12.91 1.82 6.53
N TYR A 50 12.29 0.65 6.33
CA TYR A 50 11.88 -0.26 7.40
C TYR A 50 12.55 -1.63 7.25
N PRO A 51 12.82 -2.33 8.36
CA PRO A 51 13.53 -3.61 8.32
C PRO A 51 12.66 -4.76 7.78
N ARG A 52 11.36 -4.76 8.10
CA ARG A 52 10.37 -5.78 7.76
C ARG A 52 9.01 -5.13 7.47
N VAL A 53 8.42 -5.44 6.32
CA VAL A 53 7.27 -4.71 5.78
C VAL A 53 6.21 -5.66 5.24
N VAL A 54 4.97 -5.48 5.70
CA VAL A 54 3.76 -5.90 4.98
C VAL A 54 3.34 -4.74 4.09
N TRP A 55 3.51 -4.90 2.79
CA TRP A 55 3.38 -3.81 1.83
C TRP A 55 1.98 -3.74 1.22
N ILE A 56 1.29 -2.62 1.38
CA ILE A 56 0.03 -2.33 0.69
C ILE A 56 0.36 -1.55 -0.58
N ALA A 57 0.22 -2.21 -1.72
CA ALA A 57 0.63 -1.73 -3.04
C ALA A 57 -0.55 -1.70 -4.00
N GLY A 58 -0.52 -0.82 -5.01
CA GLY A 58 -1.54 -0.81 -6.04
C GLY A 58 -1.98 0.56 -6.54
N GLY A 59 -2.93 0.53 -7.47
CA GLY A 59 -3.45 1.69 -8.17
C GLY A 59 -3.13 1.65 -9.66
N LEU A 60 -3.04 2.84 -10.27
CA LEU A 60 -2.70 3.02 -11.69
C LEU A 60 -1.19 3.27 -11.86
N LEU A 61 -0.48 2.28 -12.41
CA LEU A 61 0.95 2.31 -12.70
C LEU A 61 1.27 3.03 -14.02
N LYS A 62 0.29 3.19 -14.90
CA LYS A 62 0.43 3.87 -16.20
C LYS A 62 1.58 3.31 -17.06
N GLY A 63 1.76 1.98 -17.03
CA GLY A 63 2.80 1.28 -17.79
C GLY A 63 4.19 1.30 -17.15
N ALA A 64 4.34 1.82 -15.93
CA ALA A 64 5.60 1.69 -15.19
C ALA A 64 5.83 0.23 -14.76
N SER A 65 7.05 -0.25 -14.97
CA SER A 65 7.50 -1.55 -14.48
C SER A 65 7.95 -1.45 -13.02
N LEU A 66 7.68 -2.50 -12.23
CA LEU A 66 8.11 -2.61 -10.83
C LEU A 66 9.20 -3.67 -10.60
N HIS A 67 9.69 -4.33 -11.65
CA HIS A 67 10.59 -5.47 -11.49
C HIS A 67 11.87 -5.13 -10.73
N ALA A 68 12.54 -4.02 -11.08
CA ALA A 68 13.78 -3.63 -10.43
C ALA A 68 13.55 -3.19 -8.97
N GLU A 69 12.44 -2.52 -8.72
CA GLU A 69 12.03 -2.03 -7.42
C GLU A 69 11.70 -3.18 -6.48
N VAL A 70 10.90 -4.15 -6.95
CA VAL A 70 10.52 -5.34 -6.18
C VAL A 70 11.76 -6.17 -5.87
N ALA A 71 12.64 -6.40 -6.86
CA ALA A 71 13.92 -7.10 -6.61
C ALA A 71 14.76 -6.41 -5.54
N ALA A 72 14.80 -5.07 -5.54
CA ALA A 72 15.57 -4.31 -4.57
C ALA A 72 14.97 -4.31 -3.15
N MET A 73 13.65 -4.52 -3.01
CA MET A 73 12.97 -4.51 -1.71
C MET A 73 12.59 -5.91 -1.20
N ALA A 74 12.76 -6.96 -2.00
CA ALA A 74 12.34 -8.33 -1.70
C ALA A 74 12.75 -8.81 -0.30
N SER A 75 13.98 -8.52 0.12
CA SER A 75 14.50 -8.91 1.44
C SER A 75 13.83 -8.22 2.64
N ARG A 76 13.04 -7.17 2.40
CA ARG A 76 12.26 -6.44 3.43
C ARG A 76 10.82 -6.92 3.50
N LEU A 77 10.31 -7.55 2.45
CA LEU A 77 8.90 -7.92 2.35
C LEU A 77 8.63 -9.19 3.14
N VAL A 78 7.62 -9.13 4.01
CA VAL A 78 7.10 -10.30 4.75
C VAL A 78 5.67 -10.66 4.32
N GLY A 79 5.05 -9.78 3.54
CA GLY A 79 3.76 -9.97 2.89
C GLY A 79 3.44 -8.79 1.97
N ALA A 80 2.54 -9.00 1.02
CA ALA A 80 2.02 -7.94 0.17
C ALA A 80 0.49 -8.04 0.03
N VAL A 81 -0.17 -6.88 0.08
CA VAL A 81 -1.60 -6.74 -0.18
C VAL A 81 -1.76 -5.80 -1.38
N LEU A 82 -2.38 -6.31 -2.43
CA LEU A 82 -2.50 -5.62 -3.71
C LEU A 82 -3.92 -5.08 -3.90
N ILE A 83 -4.01 -3.80 -4.24
CA ILE A 83 -5.26 -3.08 -4.52
C ILE A 83 -5.21 -2.44 -5.91
N GLY A 84 -6.35 -1.92 -6.38
CA GLY A 84 -6.43 -1.18 -7.63
C GLY A 84 -6.36 -2.01 -8.91
N ARG A 85 -6.37 -1.28 -10.03
CA ARG A 85 -6.49 -1.85 -11.38
C ARG A 85 -5.25 -2.62 -11.83
N ASP A 86 -4.05 -2.06 -11.62
CA ASP A 86 -2.80 -2.65 -12.12
C ASP A 86 -2.16 -3.65 -11.12
N ARG A 87 -2.96 -4.20 -10.19
CA ARG A 87 -2.53 -5.20 -9.21
C ARG A 87 -1.84 -6.41 -9.84
N ALA A 88 -2.26 -6.82 -11.03
CA ALA A 88 -1.70 -7.98 -11.73
C ALA A 88 -0.21 -7.77 -12.08
N ALA A 89 0.18 -6.55 -12.47
CA ALA A 89 1.56 -6.23 -12.77
C ALA A 89 2.44 -6.25 -11.51
N VAL A 90 1.91 -5.82 -10.37
CA VAL A 90 2.61 -5.91 -9.08
C VAL A 90 2.76 -7.37 -8.64
N ALA A 91 1.70 -8.18 -8.80
CA ALA A 91 1.73 -9.61 -8.50
C ALA A 91 2.75 -10.36 -9.35
N GLU A 92 2.82 -10.07 -10.66
CA GLU A 92 3.81 -10.64 -11.57
C GLU A 92 5.24 -10.31 -11.09
N ALA A 93 5.50 -9.05 -10.78
CA ALA A 93 6.82 -8.62 -10.28
C ALA A 93 7.19 -9.32 -8.96
N LEU A 94 6.25 -9.45 -8.02
CA LEU A 94 6.43 -10.19 -6.76
C LEU A 94 6.73 -11.67 -7.00
N SER A 95 5.96 -12.35 -7.85
CA SER A 95 6.19 -13.77 -8.14
C SER A 95 7.56 -14.06 -8.72
N ARG A 96 8.10 -13.11 -9.51
CA ARG A 96 9.38 -13.27 -10.17
C ARG A 96 10.58 -13.01 -9.25
N HIS A 97 10.44 -12.04 -8.34
CA HIS A 97 11.58 -11.51 -7.57
C HIS A 97 11.48 -11.76 -6.07
N ALA A 98 10.30 -12.14 -5.58
CA ALA A 98 10.02 -12.42 -4.17
C ALA A 98 8.97 -13.56 -4.04
N PRO A 99 9.23 -14.75 -4.62
CA PRO A 99 8.25 -15.85 -4.70
C PRO A 99 7.78 -16.37 -3.34
N ASP A 100 8.61 -16.22 -2.30
CA ASP A 100 8.29 -16.66 -0.94
C ASP A 100 7.41 -15.67 -0.17
N VAL A 101 7.19 -14.46 -0.72
CA VAL A 101 6.38 -13.43 -0.07
C VAL A 101 4.90 -13.76 -0.29
N PRO A 102 4.10 -13.95 0.76
CA PRO A 102 2.67 -14.19 0.61
C PRO A 102 1.97 -12.95 0.03
N VAL A 103 1.08 -13.16 -0.94
CA VAL A 103 0.36 -12.08 -1.65
C VAL A 103 -1.16 -12.26 -1.54
N VAL A 104 -1.86 -11.20 -1.11
CA VAL A 104 -3.33 -11.12 -1.10
C VAL A 104 -3.77 -10.05 -2.10
N GLN A 105 -4.78 -10.34 -2.92
CA GLN A 105 -5.39 -9.34 -3.80
C GLN A 105 -6.78 -8.95 -3.28
N VAL A 106 -7.05 -7.65 -3.19
CA VAL A 106 -8.37 -7.12 -2.83
C VAL A 106 -9.03 -6.59 -4.10
N VAL A 107 -10.19 -7.13 -4.43
CA VAL A 107 -10.91 -6.84 -5.67
C VAL A 107 -12.26 -6.23 -5.32
N ALA A 108 -12.60 -5.10 -5.95
CA ALA A 108 -13.94 -4.53 -5.89
C ALA A 108 -14.73 -4.96 -7.13
N GLY A 109 -16.01 -5.29 -6.97
CA GLY A 109 -16.84 -6.00 -7.97
C GLY A 109 -17.00 -5.42 -9.39
N GLU A 110 -16.39 -4.28 -9.72
CA GLU A 110 -16.32 -3.78 -11.12
C GLU A 110 -15.01 -4.21 -11.82
N ASP A 111 -14.02 -4.74 -11.09
CA ASP A 111 -12.73 -5.21 -11.59
C ASP A 111 -12.71 -6.72 -11.92
N THR A 112 -13.86 -7.38 -11.90
CA THR A 112 -14.03 -8.84 -12.14
C THR A 112 -13.88 -9.22 -13.63
N GLY A 113 -13.71 -8.24 -14.52
CA GLY A 113 -13.85 -8.41 -15.98
C GLY A 113 -12.60 -8.83 -16.76
N MET A 114 -11.44 -9.10 -16.14
CA MET A 114 -10.31 -9.64 -16.89
C MET A 114 -9.45 -10.57 -16.01
N PRO A 115 -9.56 -11.91 -16.16
CA PRO A 115 -8.58 -12.79 -15.57
C PRO A 115 -7.24 -12.53 -16.27
N ALA A 116 -6.28 -11.97 -15.55
CA ALA A 116 -4.91 -11.95 -16.02
C ALA A 116 -4.47 -13.40 -16.22
N THR A 117 -4.10 -13.74 -17.46
CA THR A 117 -3.65 -15.05 -17.96
C THR A 117 -2.29 -15.49 -17.39
N VAL A 118 -1.98 -15.15 -16.14
CA VAL A 118 -0.75 -15.55 -15.48
C VAL A 118 -1.16 -16.23 -14.18
N GLU A 119 -0.87 -17.52 -14.06
CA GLU A 119 -0.98 -18.29 -12.81
C GLU A 119 0.07 -17.76 -11.81
N VAL A 120 -0.16 -16.56 -11.31
CA VAL A 120 0.54 -16.07 -10.12
C VAL A 120 -0.07 -16.79 -8.92
N PRO A 121 0.75 -17.30 -7.97
CA PRO A 121 0.23 -17.93 -6.76
C PRO A 121 -0.39 -16.84 -5.86
N VAL A 122 -1.65 -16.51 -6.14
CA VAL A 122 -2.44 -15.60 -5.31
C VAL A 122 -2.95 -16.41 -4.12
N ALA A 123 -2.54 -16.04 -2.90
CA ALA A 123 -2.93 -16.77 -1.70
C ALA A 123 -4.42 -16.61 -1.38
N CYS A 124 -5.03 -15.48 -1.74
CA CYS A 124 -6.46 -15.21 -1.57
C CYS A 124 -6.90 -13.98 -2.40
N VAL A 125 -8.09 -14.06 -3.00
CA VAL A 125 -8.81 -12.92 -3.58
C VAL A 125 -9.95 -12.55 -2.62
N LEU A 126 -9.99 -11.30 -2.16
CA LEU A 126 -11.08 -10.78 -1.33
C LEU A 126 -12.02 -9.96 -2.22
N ASP A 127 -13.21 -10.50 -2.48
CA ASP A 127 -14.28 -9.79 -3.17
C ASP A 127 -15.00 -8.85 -2.20
N VAL A 128 -14.84 -7.55 -2.44
CA VAL A 128 -15.57 -6.50 -1.74
C VAL A 128 -16.85 -6.25 -2.52
N ALA A 129 -17.94 -6.91 -2.09
CA ALA A 129 -19.27 -6.60 -2.58
C ALA A 129 -19.62 -5.15 -2.23
N LYS A 130 -20.34 -4.45 -3.13
CA LYS A 130 -21.03 -3.21 -2.77
C LYS A 130 -22.08 -3.60 -1.73
N ASP A 131 -21.74 -3.53 -0.45
CA ASP A 131 -22.74 -3.60 0.60
C ASP A 131 -23.55 -2.30 0.47
N ASP A 132 -24.86 -2.40 0.20
CA ASP A 132 -25.81 -1.27 0.10
C ASP A 132 -25.99 -0.53 1.45
N LYS A 133 -24.99 -0.56 2.33
CA LYS A 133 -24.92 0.28 3.52
C LYS A 133 -24.68 1.71 3.08
N ALA A 134 -25.74 2.50 3.15
CA ALA A 134 -25.76 3.91 2.80
C ALA A 134 -24.55 4.67 3.38
N GLY A 135 -23.54 4.94 2.54
CA GLY A 135 -22.44 5.85 2.84
C GLY A 135 -21.02 5.29 2.74
N GLU A 136 -20.80 3.98 2.60
CA GLU A 136 -19.44 3.44 2.47
C GLU A 136 -18.97 3.46 1.01
N THR A 137 -17.83 4.12 0.74
CA THR A 137 -17.26 4.18 -0.61
C THR A 137 -16.53 2.87 -0.94
N VAL A 138 -16.46 2.53 -2.23
CA VAL A 138 -15.68 1.37 -2.70
C VAL A 138 -14.24 1.43 -2.19
N GLY A 139 -13.61 2.60 -2.22
CA GLY A 139 -12.25 2.80 -1.71
C GLY A 139 -12.12 2.53 -0.21
N ALA A 140 -13.09 2.95 0.61
CA ALA A 140 -13.10 2.68 2.04
C ALA A 140 -13.23 1.17 2.35
N ALA A 141 -14.13 0.48 1.64
CA ALA A 141 -14.32 -0.96 1.80
C ALA A 141 -13.08 -1.76 1.35
N VAL A 142 -12.47 -1.38 0.21
CA VAL A 142 -11.20 -1.96 -0.28
C VAL A 142 -10.08 -1.74 0.74
N MET A 143 -9.94 -0.53 1.29
CA MET A 143 -8.88 -0.23 2.25
C MET A 143 -9.10 -0.98 3.58
N THR A 144 -10.35 -1.10 4.03
CA THR A 144 -10.70 -1.90 5.22
C THR A 144 -10.28 -3.36 5.04
N ALA A 145 -10.63 -3.96 3.90
CA ALA A 145 -10.22 -5.32 3.58
C ALA A 145 -8.68 -5.46 3.47
N ALA A 146 -8.02 -4.47 2.88
CA ALA A 146 -6.57 -4.47 2.71
C ALA A 146 -5.83 -4.39 4.06
N VAL A 147 -6.23 -3.48 4.95
CA VAL A 147 -5.64 -3.36 6.29
C VAL A 147 -5.92 -4.61 7.13
N ALA A 148 -7.13 -5.18 7.04
CA ALA A 148 -7.45 -6.42 7.75
C ALA A 148 -6.60 -7.61 7.25
N ALA A 149 -6.36 -7.71 5.94
CA ALA A 149 -5.45 -8.70 5.37
C ALA A 149 -4.02 -8.49 5.84
N ALA A 150 -3.52 -7.24 5.78
CA ALA A 150 -2.17 -6.91 6.22
C ALA A 150 -1.94 -7.22 7.71
N ARG A 151 -2.92 -6.90 8.57
CA ARG A 151 -2.88 -7.23 10.01
C ARG A 151 -2.69 -8.72 10.27
N ARG A 152 -3.35 -9.59 9.50
CA ARG A 152 -3.26 -11.05 9.64
C ARG A 152 -1.88 -11.60 9.23
N MET A 153 -1.17 -10.90 8.36
CA MET A 153 0.16 -11.27 7.90
C MET A 153 1.27 -10.75 8.83
N ALA A 154 1.01 -9.63 9.51
CA ALA A 154 1.99 -8.94 10.34
C ALA A 154 2.18 -9.60 11.73
N GLN A 155 3.43 -9.64 12.17
CA GLN A 155 3.85 -10.03 13.52
C GLN A 155 4.37 -8.82 14.32
N PRO A 156 4.46 -8.90 15.66
CA PRO A 156 5.12 -7.87 16.45
C PRO A 156 6.54 -7.59 15.93
N GLY A 157 6.85 -6.32 15.68
CA GLY A 157 8.10 -5.85 15.06
C GLY A 157 8.00 -5.56 13.56
N ASP A 158 6.93 -5.98 12.89
CA ASP A 158 6.69 -5.66 11.48
C ASP A 158 6.07 -4.27 11.29
N THR A 159 6.22 -3.72 10.08
CA THR A 159 5.56 -2.48 9.64
C THR A 159 4.50 -2.77 8.58
N VAL A 160 3.25 -2.34 8.80
CA VAL A 160 2.22 -2.30 7.76
C VAL A 160 2.32 -0.95 7.05
N LEU A 161 2.77 -0.96 5.80
CA LEU A 161 3.10 0.25 5.04
C LEU A 161 2.19 0.42 3.84
N LEU A 162 1.46 1.54 3.80
CA LEU A 162 0.78 2.01 2.60
C LEU A 162 1.76 2.81 1.73
N ALA A 163 2.31 2.18 0.70
CA ALA A 163 3.24 2.79 -0.26
C ALA A 163 2.86 2.35 -1.69
N PRO A 164 1.81 2.93 -2.28
CA PRO A 164 1.03 2.28 -3.34
C PRO A 164 1.76 2.09 -4.69
N ALA A 165 2.85 2.80 -4.96
CA ALA A 165 3.56 2.80 -6.26
C ALA A 165 2.76 3.31 -7.47
N GLY A 166 1.44 3.44 -7.36
CA GLY A 166 0.54 3.95 -8.39
C GLY A 166 -0.37 5.08 -7.92
N ALA A 167 -0.97 5.78 -8.89
CA ALA A 167 -1.97 6.81 -8.65
C ALA A 167 -3.26 6.18 -8.11
N SER A 168 -4.03 6.95 -7.33
CA SER A 168 -5.20 6.46 -6.58
C SER A 168 -6.55 6.62 -7.30
N PHE A 169 -6.57 7.24 -8.48
CA PHE A 169 -7.81 7.69 -9.17
C PHE A 169 -8.69 6.56 -9.69
N ASP A 170 -8.27 5.31 -9.58
CA ASP A 170 -9.06 4.14 -9.91
C ASP A 170 -10.07 3.77 -8.81
N GLN A 171 -9.75 4.07 -7.55
CA GLN A 171 -10.55 3.64 -6.40
C GLN A 171 -10.82 4.75 -5.37
N PHE A 172 -10.14 5.89 -5.47
CA PHE A 172 -10.17 7.00 -4.52
C PHE A 172 -10.24 8.34 -5.25
N THR A 173 -10.77 9.36 -4.57
CA THR A 173 -10.83 10.74 -5.12
C THR A 173 -9.44 11.40 -5.19
N GLY A 174 -8.47 10.89 -4.44
CA GLY A 174 -7.08 11.36 -4.43
C GLY A 174 -6.22 10.60 -3.40
N TYR A 175 -4.93 10.91 -3.34
CA TYR A 175 -4.03 10.23 -2.39
C TYR A 175 -4.41 10.53 -0.93
N ALA A 176 -4.93 11.73 -0.64
CA ALA A 176 -5.33 12.13 0.71
C ALA A 176 -6.53 11.29 1.20
N ASP A 177 -7.51 11.07 0.33
CA ASP A 177 -8.66 10.20 0.57
C ASP A 177 -8.21 8.75 0.84
N ARG A 178 -7.25 8.25 0.06
CA ARG A 178 -6.63 6.93 0.31
C ARG A 178 -5.91 6.84 1.66
N GLY A 179 -5.16 7.88 2.04
CA GLY A 179 -4.48 7.97 3.33
C GLY A 179 -5.45 8.02 4.51
N GLU A 180 -6.50 8.83 4.41
CA GLU A 180 -7.57 8.91 5.43
C GLU A 180 -8.36 7.60 5.55
N ALA A 181 -8.64 6.92 4.43
CA ALA A 181 -9.24 5.59 4.43
C ALA A 181 -8.34 4.58 5.15
N PHE A 182 -7.03 4.64 4.93
CA PHE A 182 -6.07 3.78 5.63
C PHE A 182 -6.04 4.09 7.13
N ALA A 183 -5.97 5.36 7.51
CA ALA A 183 -5.98 5.76 8.90
C ALA A 183 -7.26 5.31 9.63
N THR A 184 -8.40 5.40 8.95
CA THR A 184 -9.69 4.96 9.47
C THR A 184 -9.76 3.44 9.61
N ALA A 185 -9.32 2.70 8.60
CA ALA A 185 -9.26 1.23 8.64
C ALA A 185 -8.32 0.71 9.73
N VAL A 186 -7.14 1.33 9.90
CA VAL A 186 -6.20 0.99 10.98
C VAL A 186 -6.85 1.21 12.34
N ARG A 187 -7.48 2.37 12.57
CA ARG A 187 -8.19 2.66 13.83
C ARG A 187 -9.30 1.65 14.14
N ALA A 188 -9.95 1.08 13.13
CA ALA A 188 -10.99 0.07 13.31
C ALA A 188 -10.44 -1.30 13.73
N VAL A 189 -9.24 -1.67 13.25
CA VAL A 189 -8.64 -2.99 13.49
C VAL A 189 -7.86 -3.07 14.81
N ILE A 190 -7.39 -1.93 15.34
CA ILE A 190 -6.63 -1.87 16.60
C ILE A 190 -7.50 -1.71 17.86
N ARG A 191 -8.82 -1.75 17.71
CA ARG A 191 -9.78 -1.52 18.79
C ARG A 191 -10.10 -2.78 19.57
#